data_AF-A0A6L3VC49-F1
#
_entry.id   AF-A0A6L3VC49-F1
#
_cell.length_a   1.000
_cell.length_b   1.000
_cell.length_c   1.000
_cell.angle_alpha   90.00
_cell.angle_beta   90.00
_cell.angle_gamma   90.00
#
_symmetry.space_group_name_H-M   'P 1'
#
loop_
_entity.id
_entity.type
_entity.pdbx_description
1 polymer ?
#
loop_
_entity_poly.entity_id
_entity_poly.type
_entity_poly.pdbx_seq_one_letter_code
_entity_poly.pdbx_strand_id
1 'polypeptide(L)'
;MTGPRVRTERLQRSPGERLDLRRRRTRRRHRPRSRRSAVLLVIMALFLVSPLSPAAASIPLPPGSNPNDACAPADNPAPEAYGSGTDGMIKPPGYPDAKLQKTPGDQLTYYDRYGTAGQTWYAVDMGCSDAMAMMGNAIANTTFTLVRAVDRTTISIYQAAASESLLGWLKSTVDGVISGMGKTFNARYWSWVVILGAMWLAWWGLVRRRASKVTEGVVWMVAAMVALIWLIARPADFTTLGTKVSSATSAAFNAALPQSDTKGGRCIPPPDGKPDPMASANLDATTRNANGLWVALVCKPWLQGEFGTTDPNAKIVKENADKLLSSQAVDLPESYGTEKPDLGQKADDYKSVAKTIKDDYPGTYSLFQGKSWQNRLAVAFGGLFAALVAGLLIMVIAIALIVVKIAFLLLLVAGPIFLGIGIHPGIGRVIAVRWLELLLSMLLKQAALIGVLALLLWAYGLILGETLPWGLQILLIALVTFAAFIYRKPFQHLFSAVGYSAVGSREKSEAHLDKSVAEARKNTAAVAGAVVPGAAGYRLGRWAGKRDAAADASKQIRKYDESRPPQYENPNGCLAPTAPDASGDSWTELVAP
;
A
#
# COMPACT_ATOMS: atom_id res chain seq x y z
N MET A 1 1.71 83.66 -17.68
CA MET A 1 0.49 84.47 -17.62
C MET A 1 -0.65 83.53 -17.98
N THR A 2 -1.40 82.99 -17.03
CA THR A 2 -2.60 83.58 -16.42
C THR A 2 -2.87 82.94 -15.03
N GLY A 3 -3.24 83.74 -14.02
CA GLY A 3 -3.83 83.27 -12.75
C GLY A 3 -5.36 83.49 -12.73
N PRO A 4 -6.05 83.51 -11.57
CA PRO A 4 -5.93 82.72 -10.34
C PRO A 4 -7.22 81.93 -10.01
N ARG A 5 -7.18 80.98 -9.06
CA ARG A 5 -8.37 80.35 -8.43
C ARG A 5 -8.55 80.88 -7.01
N VAL A 6 -9.79 81.19 -6.61
CA VAL A 6 -10.17 81.63 -5.26
C VAL A 6 -11.36 80.83 -4.73
N ARG A 7 -11.19 80.36 -3.48
CA ARG A 7 -12.16 79.99 -2.41
C ARG A 7 -13.06 78.75 -2.63
N THR A 8 -13.34 77.91 -1.61
CA THR A 8 -13.53 78.20 -0.17
C THR A 8 -13.29 76.95 0.72
N GLU A 9 -12.70 77.17 1.91
CA GLU A 9 -12.92 76.58 3.28
C GLU A 9 -13.00 75.03 3.48
N ARG A 10 -12.10 74.31 4.20
CA ARG A 10 -11.69 74.31 5.65
C ARG A 10 -12.89 74.20 6.63
N LEU A 11 -12.96 73.37 7.68
CA LEU A 11 -12.01 72.51 8.41
C LEU A 11 -12.71 71.90 9.66
N GLN A 12 -12.08 70.87 10.26
CA GLN A 12 -11.97 70.48 11.71
C GLN A 12 -12.85 69.31 12.19
N ARG A 13 -12.41 68.34 13.03
CA ARG A 13 -11.19 67.96 13.82
C ARG A 13 -11.45 66.50 14.29
N SER A 14 -10.51 65.53 14.23
CA SER A 14 -9.61 64.97 15.31
C SER A 14 -10.31 64.57 16.64
N PRO A 15 -9.87 63.57 17.47
CA PRO A 15 -8.57 62.86 17.56
C PRO A 15 -8.61 61.36 17.92
N GLY A 16 -7.47 60.65 17.83
CA GLY A 16 -7.30 59.33 18.47
C GLY A 16 -6.08 58.51 18.02
N GLU A 17 -4.88 59.08 18.12
CA GLU A 17 -3.62 58.40 17.82
C GLU A 17 -2.91 58.00 19.12
N ARG A 18 -2.50 56.72 19.23
CA ARG A 18 -1.25 56.20 19.84
C ARG A 18 -1.26 54.66 19.73
N LEU A 19 -0.45 54.13 18.82
CA LEU A 19 0.82 53.43 19.09
C LEU A 19 0.62 52.09 19.84
N ASP A 20 0.77 50.97 19.14
CA ASP A 20 1.70 49.93 19.58
C ASP A 20 2.03 48.82 18.54
N LEU A 21 3.34 48.63 18.39
CA LEU A 21 4.08 47.39 18.15
C LEU A 21 3.91 46.61 16.83
N ARG A 22 4.83 46.95 15.91
CA ARG A 22 5.59 46.06 15.02
C ARG A 22 5.33 44.55 15.20
N ARG A 23 4.69 43.94 14.19
CA ARG A 23 5.04 42.58 13.76
C ARG A 23 5.17 42.54 12.24
N ARG A 24 6.42 42.68 11.76
CA ARG A 24 6.81 42.44 10.36
C ARG A 24 6.36 41.03 9.97
N ARG A 25 5.27 40.89 9.21
CA ARG A 25 4.98 39.68 8.45
C ARG A 25 5.92 39.64 7.25
N THR A 26 7.05 38.97 7.41
CA THR A 26 7.86 38.53 6.28
C THR A 26 7.03 37.58 5.42
N ARG A 27 6.56 38.04 4.26
CA ARG A 27 6.09 37.19 3.17
C ARG A 27 7.27 36.30 2.73
N ARG A 28 7.35 35.07 3.26
CA ARG A 28 8.21 34.03 2.69
C ARG A 28 7.66 33.67 1.32
N ARG A 29 8.29 34.16 0.26
CA ARG A 29 8.14 33.61 -1.09
C ARG A 29 8.56 32.14 -1.05
N HIS A 30 7.61 31.22 -1.13
CA HIS A 30 7.90 29.82 -1.41
C HIS A 30 8.48 29.74 -2.84
N ARG A 31 9.80 29.59 -2.96
CA ARG A 31 10.41 29.11 -4.20
C ARG A 31 9.96 27.65 -4.44
N PRO A 32 9.68 27.25 -5.69
CA PRO A 32 9.20 25.91 -5.98
C PRO A 32 10.30 24.90 -5.69
N ARG A 33 10.10 24.12 -4.62
CA ARG A 33 10.98 23.03 -4.19
C ARG A 33 10.96 21.85 -5.18
N SER A 34 10.01 21.83 -6.12
CA SER A 34 9.83 20.78 -7.12
C SER A 34 10.99 20.69 -8.12
N ARG A 35 11.58 21.82 -8.54
CA ARG A 35 12.70 21.79 -9.50
C ARG A 35 13.98 21.21 -8.90
N ARG A 36 14.24 21.47 -7.61
CA ARG A 36 15.41 20.92 -6.92
C ARG A 36 15.24 19.43 -6.62
N SER A 37 14.03 18.99 -6.29
CA SER A 37 13.72 17.56 -6.15
C SER A 37 13.77 16.82 -7.48
N ALA A 38 13.31 17.43 -8.58
CA ALA A 38 13.42 16.86 -9.91
C ALA A 38 14.88 16.75 -10.37
N VAL A 39 15.69 17.77 -10.13
CA VAL A 39 17.13 17.73 -10.44
C VAL A 39 17.86 16.70 -9.57
N LEU A 40 17.52 16.56 -8.28
CA LEU A 40 18.07 15.51 -7.41
C LEU A 40 17.67 14.10 -7.86
N LEU A 41 16.43 13.91 -8.33
CA LEU A 41 15.98 12.64 -8.89
C LEU A 41 16.68 12.32 -10.22
N VAL A 42 16.91 13.33 -11.07
CA VAL A 42 17.68 13.16 -12.32
C VAL A 42 19.15 12.88 -12.03
N ILE A 43 19.75 13.52 -11.02
CA ILE A 43 21.14 13.25 -10.61
C ILE A 43 21.26 11.85 -9.98
N MET A 44 20.29 11.40 -9.17
CA MET A 44 20.26 10.02 -8.69
C MET A 44 20.03 9.01 -9.82
N ALA A 45 19.17 9.32 -10.79
CA ALA A 45 18.99 8.49 -11.97
C ALA A 45 20.29 8.41 -12.78
N LEU A 46 21.02 9.51 -12.94
CA LEU A 46 22.34 9.53 -13.59
C LEU A 46 23.41 8.75 -12.80
N PHE A 47 23.35 8.77 -11.47
CA PHE A 47 24.24 7.96 -10.61
C PHE A 47 23.87 6.47 -10.60
N LEU A 48 22.61 6.11 -10.86
CA LEU A 48 22.18 4.72 -11.09
C LEU A 48 22.48 4.24 -12.53
N VAL A 49 22.73 5.17 -13.45
CA VAL A 49 23.07 4.93 -14.86
C VAL A 49 24.59 4.83 -15.07
N SER A 50 25.43 5.00 -14.05
CA SER A 50 26.85 4.67 -14.17
C SER A 50 26.98 3.18 -14.47
N PRO A 51 27.52 2.79 -15.64
CA PRO A 51 27.59 1.39 -16.04
C PRO A 51 28.59 0.69 -15.12
N LEU A 52 28.09 -0.06 -14.14
CA LEU A 52 28.83 -1.16 -13.54
C LEU A 52 28.74 -2.35 -14.50
N SER A 53 29.24 -2.18 -15.72
CA SER A 53 29.68 -3.33 -16.50
C SER A 53 31.06 -3.70 -15.96
N PRO A 54 31.38 -5.00 -15.80
CA PRO A 54 32.76 -5.38 -15.53
C PRO A 54 33.60 -4.79 -16.65
N ALA A 55 34.53 -3.89 -16.27
CA ALA A 55 35.55 -3.42 -17.18
C ALA A 55 36.21 -4.66 -17.76
N ALA A 56 36.10 -4.85 -19.07
CA ALA A 56 36.90 -5.84 -19.77
C ALA A 56 38.36 -5.50 -19.44
N ALA A 57 38.97 -6.32 -18.60
CA ALA A 57 40.38 -6.22 -18.33
C ALA A 57 41.09 -6.41 -19.67
N SER A 58 41.84 -5.40 -20.09
CA SER A 58 42.69 -5.47 -21.26
C SER A 58 43.72 -6.59 -21.05
N ILE A 59 43.50 -7.73 -21.69
CA ILE A 59 44.47 -8.84 -21.73
C ILE A 59 45.55 -8.44 -22.74
N PRO A 60 46.85 -8.49 -22.38
CA PRO A 60 47.92 -8.27 -23.35
C PRO A 60 47.87 -9.38 -24.39
N LEU A 61 47.66 -9.01 -25.66
CA LEU A 61 47.57 -9.96 -26.75
C LEU A 61 48.95 -10.58 -27.07
N PRO A 62 49.06 -11.92 -27.19
CA PRO A 62 50.27 -12.59 -27.68
C PRO A 62 50.60 -12.23 -29.14
N PRO A 63 51.86 -12.37 -29.58
CA PRO A 63 52.23 -12.10 -30.97
C PRO A 63 51.53 -13.09 -31.92
N GLY A 64 50.64 -12.59 -32.78
CA GLY A 64 49.91 -13.39 -33.79
C GLY A 64 48.38 -13.37 -33.68
N SER A 65 47.80 -12.73 -32.67
CA SER A 65 46.35 -12.52 -32.58
C SER A 65 45.83 -11.51 -33.60
N ASN A 66 44.64 -11.73 -34.15
CA ASN A 66 44.00 -10.81 -35.07
C ASN A 66 43.70 -9.48 -34.33
N PRO A 67 43.95 -8.29 -34.90
CA PRO A 67 43.58 -7.02 -34.26
C PRO A 67 42.08 -6.93 -33.87
N ASN A 68 41.22 -7.72 -34.51
CA ASN A 68 39.82 -7.86 -34.11
C ASN A 68 39.60 -8.55 -32.75
N ASP A 69 40.54 -9.38 -32.28
CA ASP A 69 40.46 -10.08 -30.99
C ASP A 69 40.63 -9.12 -29.81
N ALA A 70 41.24 -7.94 -30.04
CA ALA A 70 41.40 -6.91 -29.02
C ALA A 70 40.07 -6.31 -28.54
N CYS A 71 39.04 -6.32 -29.40
CA CYS A 71 37.71 -5.81 -29.07
C CYS A 71 36.66 -6.92 -28.91
N ALA A 72 37.06 -8.18 -28.98
CA ALA A 72 36.11 -9.29 -28.86
C ALA A 72 35.58 -9.38 -27.42
N PRO A 73 34.27 -9.57 -27.21
CA PRO A 73 33.74 -9.91 -25.90
C PRO A 73 34.29 -11.28 -25.45
N ALA A 74 34.22 -11.56 -24.16
CA ALA A 74 34.60 -12.89 -23.65
C ALA A 74 33.78 -13.99 -24.33
N ASP A 75 34.43 -15.12 -24.66
CA ASP A 75 33.80 -16.28 -25.33
C ASP A 75 32.61 -16.86 -24.56
N ASN A 76 32.59 -16.66 -23.24
CA ASN A 76 31.47 -16.97 -22.38
C ASN A 76 31.44 -15.98 -21.21
N PRO A 77 30.24 -15.58 -20.73
CA PRO A 77 30.13 -14.74 -19.56
C PRO A 77 30.53 -15.50 -18.28
N ALA A 78 30.95 -14.75 -17.26
CA ALA A 78 31.06 -15.29 -15.91
C ALA A 78 29.64 -15.44 -15.33
N PRO A 79 29.27 -16.61 -14.78
CA PRO A 79 27.96 -16.79 -14.17
C PRO A 79 27.72 -15.82 -13.00
N GLU A 80 26.55 -15.19 -12.97
CA GLU A 80 26.13 -14.30 -11.88
C GLU A 80 25.75 -15.13 -10.65
N ALA A 81 26.31 -14.82 -9.48
CA ALA A 81 25.96 -15.55 -8.26
C ALA A 81 24.57 -15.16 -7.74
N TYR A 82 23.83 -16.13 -7.20
CA TYR A 82 22.57 -15.87 -6.49
C TYR A 82 22.77 -14.85 -5.38
N GLY A 83 21.88 -13.87 -5.27
CA GLY A 83 22.01 -12.82 -4.26
C GLY A 83 23.18 -11.85 -4.52
N SER A 84 23.79 -11.85 -5.70
CA SER A 84 24.75 -10.81 -6.09
C SER A 84 24.04 -9.52 -6.55
N GLY A 85 24.77 -8.40 -6.58
CA GLY A 85 24.23 -7.11 -7.02
C GLY A 85 23.01 -6.65 -6.20
N THR A 86 21.95 -6.22 -6.88
CA THR A 86 20.70 -5.75 -6.25
C THR A 86 19.91 -6.86 -5.57
N ASP A 87 20.11 -8.11 -6.00
CA ASP A 87 19.38 -9.28 -5.50
C ASP A 87 19.69 -9.57 -4.02
N GLY A 88 20.94 -9.35 -3.61
CA GLY A 88 21.41 -9.49 -2.22
C GLY A 88 21.16 -8.27 -1.34
N MET A 89 21.10 -7.06 -1.92
CA MET A 89 20.87 -5.82 -1.18
C MET A 89 19.42 -5.68 -0.72
N ILE A 90 18.46 -6.15 -1.53
CA ILE A 90 17.04 -5.96 -1.27
C ILE A 90 16.36 -7.32 -1.20
N LYS A 91 16.29 -7.89 0.01
CA LYS A 91 15.64 -9.18 0.30
C LYS A 91 14.70 -9.07 1.51
N PRO A 92 13.60 -9.84 1.52
CA PRO A 92 12.73 -9.87 2.69
C PRO A 92 13.48 -10.46 3.91
N PRO A 93 13.11 -10.08 5.14
CA PRO A 93 13.74 -10.62 6.35
C PRO A 93 13.65 -12.15 6.37
N GLY A 94 14.78 -12.81 6.64
CA GLY A 94 14.86 -14.27 6.74
C GLY A 94 14.80 -15.02 5.40
N TYR A 95 14.82 -14.33 4.25
CA TYR A 95 14.86 -14.95 2.93
C TYR A 95 16.28 -14.88 2.31
N PRO A 96 16.73 -15.91 1.59
CA PRO A 96 16.17 -17.26 1.55
C PRO A 96 16.31 -17.93 2.93
N ASP A 97 15.28 -18.66 3.37
CA ASP A 97 15.33 -19.35 4.66
C ASP A 97 16.20 -20.62 4.58
N ALA A 98 16.54 -21.21 5.72
CA ALA A 98 17.39 -22.40 5.77
C ALA A 98 16.76 -23.62 5.07
N LYS A 99 15.44 -23.63 4.87
CA LYS A 99 14.72 -24.67 4.15
C LYS A 99 14.91 -24.49 2.64
N LEU A 100 14.67 -23.29 2.11
CA LEU A 100 14.91 -22.89 0.72
C LEU A 100 16.35 -23.17 0.31
N GLN A 101 17.33 -22.80 1.15
CA GLN A 101 18.75 -23.04 0.88
C GLN A 101 19.11 -24.53 0.71
N LYS A 102 18.35 -25.44 1.34
CA LYS A 102 18.58 -26.89 1.28
C LYS A 102 17.64 -27.61 0.30
N THR A 103 16.71 -26.89 -0.29
CA THR A 103 15.73 -27.48 -1.21
C THR A 103 16.40 -27.71 -2.56
N PRO A 104 16.28 -28.92 -3.15
CA PRO A 104 16.79 -29.19 -4.48
C PRO A 104 16.23 -28.21 -5.54
N GLY A 105 17.07 -27.80 -6.49
CA GLY A 105 16.71 -26.78 -7.49
C GLY A 105 15.53 -27.15 -8.38
N ASP A 106 15.24 -28.43 -8.56
CA ASP A 106 14.09 -28.94 -9.33
C ASP A 106 12.75 -28.81 -8.58
N GLN A 107 12.78 -28.55 -7.27
CA GLN A 107 11.60 -28.28 -6.45
C GLN A 107 11.38 -26.79 -6.19
N LEU A 108 12.31 -25.95 -6.63
CA LEU A 108 12.26 -24.49 -6.47
C LEU A 108 11.65 -23.84 -7.71
N THR A 109 10.86 -22.78 -7.49
CA THR A 109 10.47 -21.93 -8.61
C THR A 109 11.71 -21.28 -9.23
N TYR A 110 11.67 -20.93 -10.53
CA TYR A 110 12.80 -20.25 -11.18
C TYR A 110 13.18 -18.95 -10.44
N TYR A 111 12.19 -18.21 -9.93
CA TYR A 111 12.46 -17.03 -9.13
C TYR A 111 13.14 -17.35 -7.79
N ASP A 112 12.73 -18.38 -7.05
CA ASP A 112 13.44 -18.75 -5.81
C ASP A 112 14.85 -19.27 -6.08
N ARG A 113 15.01 -19.98 -7.20
CA ARG A 113 16.27 -20.61 -7.61
C ARG A 113 17.31 -19.60 -8.10
N TYR A 114 16.90 -18.63 -8.91
CA TYR A 114 17.81 -17.71 -9.60
C TYR A 114 17.67 -16.24 -9.15
N GLY A 115 16.56 -15.86 -8.52
CA GLY A 115 16.27 -14.45 -8.22
C GLY A 115 16.24 -13.61 -9.49
N THR A 116 17.13 -12.62 -9.59
CA THR A 116 17.39 -11.87 -10.83
C THR A 116 18.75 -12.16 -11.48
N ALA A 117 19.43 -13.22 -11.04
CA ALA A 117 20.74 -13.62 -11.58
C ALA A 117 20.59 -14.31 -12.93
N GLY A 118 21.49 -13.99 -13.87
CA GLY A 118 21.58 -14.63 -15.18
C GLY A 118 20.61 -14.11 -16.24
N GLN A 119 19.74 -13.12 -15.92
CA GLN A 119 18.90 -12.45 -16.92
C GLN A 119 19.61 -11.25 -17.56
N THR A 120 20.78 -11.50 -18.16
CA THR A 120 21.59 -10.50 -18.87
C THR A 120 21.65 -10.89 -20.36
N TRP A 121 21.80 -9.90 -21.24
CA TRP A 121 21.89 -10.11 -22.68
C TRP A 121 23.33 -9.98 -23.16
N TYR A 122 24.12 -11.03 -23.00
CA TYR A 122 25.54 -10.95 -23.33
C TYR A 122 25.79 -10.73 -24.83
N ALA A 123 26.96 -10.17 -25.10
CA ALA A 123 27.53 -9.96 -26.41
C ALA A 123 28.38 -11.18 -26.77
N VAL A 124 28.15 -11.82 -27.92
CA VAL A 124 28.94 -12.97 -28.39
C VAL A 124 29.39 -12.77 -29.83
N ASP A 125 30.45 -13.44 -30.26
CA ASP A 125 30.96 -13.45 -31.66
C ASP A 125 31.04 -12.05 -32.32
N MET A 126 31.38 -11.00 -31.56
CA MET A 126 31.53 -9.62 -32.07
C MET A 126 33.00 -9.20 -32.10
N GLY A 127 33.35 -8.30 -33.02
CA GLY A 127 34.72 -7.77 -33.14
C GLY A 127 34.76 -6.24 -33.17
N CYS A 128 35.94 -5.67 -33.45
CA CYS A 128 36.11 -4.21 -33.47
C CYS A 128 35.18 -3.49 -34.48
N SER A 129 34.78 -4.15 -35.57
CA SER A 129 33.80 -3.61 -36.54
C SER A 129 32.39 -3.44 -35.96
N ASP A 130 32.06 -4.16 -34.89
CA ASP A 130 30.75 -4.13 -34.23
C ASP A 130 30.75 -3.24 -32.98
N ALA A 131 31.73 -2.33 -32.82
CA ALA A 131 31.87 -1.49 -31.63
C ALA A 131 30.59 -0.71 -31.26
N MET A 132 29.86 -0.20 -32.26
CA MET A 132 28.58 0.49 -32.04
C MET A 132 27.49 -0.45 -31.51
N ALA A 133 27.44 -1.69 -32.00
CA ALA A 133 26.49 -2.68 -31.51
C ALA A 133 26.84 -3.13 -30.09
N MET A 134 28.11 -3.33 -29.77
CA MET A 134 28.58 -3.62 -28.41
C MET A 134 28.19 -2.51 -27.43
N MET A 135 28.43 -1.25 -27.80
CA MET A 135 28.03 -0.10 -27.00
C MET A 135 26.50 -0.06 -26.81
N GLY A 136 25.74 -0.23 -27.89
CA GLY A 136 24.28 -0.27 -27.84
C GLY A 136 23.74 -1.40 -26.95
N ASN A 137 24.34 -2.59 -27.03
CA ASN A 137 23.98 -3.74 -26.20
C ASN A 137 24.32 -3.50 -24.71
N ALA A 138 25.43 -2.83 -24.41
CA ALA A 138 25.77 -2.42 -23.06
C ALA A 138 24.74 -1.43 -22.48
N ILE A 139 24.26 -0.47 -23.29
CA ILE A 139 23.19 0.47 -22.90
C ILE A 139 21.88 -0.28 -22.66
N ALA A 140 21.53 -1.23 -23.53
CA ALA A 140 20.35 -2.07 -23.36
C ALA A 140 20.41 -2.88 -22.05
N ASN A 141 21.53 -3.52 -21.76
CA ASN A 141 21.76 -4.25 -20.50
C ASN A 141 21.74 -3.35 -19.27
N THR A 142 22.32 -2.15 -19.35
CA THR A 142 22.29 -1.19 -18.24
C THR A 142 20.86 -0.78 -17.94
N THR A 143 20.09 -0.47 -18.99
CA THR A 143 18.67 -0.14 -18.87
C THR A 143 17.88 -1.33 -18.30
N PHE A 144 18.12 -2.54 -18.79
CA PHE A 144 17.45 -3.74 -18.30
C PHE A 144 17.86 -4.11 -16.86
N THR A 145 19.09 -3.81 -16.46
CA THR A 145 19.54 -3.96 -15.07
C THR A 145 18.79 -3.02 -14.14
N LEU A 146 18.47 -1.79 -14.58
CA LEU A 146 17.58 -0.90 -13.84
C LEU A 146 16.17 -1.48 -13.70
N VAL A 147 15.63 -2.10 -14.77
CA VAL A 147 14.34 -2.82 -14.72
C VAL A 147 14.38 -3.91 -13.66
N ARG A 148 15.36 -4.82 -13.75
CA ARG A 148 15.58 -5.90 -12.77
C ARG A 148 15.69 -5.37 -11.34
N ALA A 149 16.38 -4.25 -11.12
CA ALA A 149 16.51 -3.64 -9.80
C ALA A 149 15.17 -3.13 -9.24
N VAL A 150 14.37 -2.43 -10.06
CA VAL A 150 13.04 -1.93 -9.66
C VAL A 150 12.08 -3.09 -9.38
N ASP A 151 12.07 -4.09 -10.25
CA ASP A 151 11.21 -5.26 -10.10
C ASP A 151 11.61 -6.12 -8.91
N ARG A 152 12.92 -6.34 -8.71
CA ARG A 152 13.43 -7.03 -7.52
C ARG A 152 13.01 -6.33 -6.24
N THR A 153 13.09 -4.99 -6.22
CA THR A 153 12.62 -4.18 -5.09
C THR A 153 11.14 -4.37 -4.86
N THR A 154 10.33 -4.30 -5.92
CA THR A 154 8.88 -4.45 -5.87
C THR A 154 8.50 -5.84 -5.33
N ILE A 155 9.10 -6.91 -5.87
CA ILE A 155 8.83 -8.28 -5.47
C ILE A 155 9.29 -8.53 -4.04
N SER A 156 10.46 -8.01 -3.63
CA SER A 156 10.92 -8.08 -2.23
C SER A 156 9.95 -7.42 -1.25
N ILE A 157 9.47 -6.22 -1.57
CA ILE A 157 8.50 -5.51 -0.72
C ILE A 157 7.16 -6.25 -0.70
N TYR A 158 6.72 -6.79 -1.84
CA TYR A 158 5.56 -7.67 -1.91
C TYR A 158 5.71 -8.89 -1.00
N GLN A 159 6.83 -9.63 -1.12
CA GLN A 159 7.12 -10.79 -0.30
C GLN A 159 7.19 -10.41 1.18
N ALA A 160 7.80 -9.27 1.54
CA ALA A 160 7.82 -8.76 2.90
C ALA A 160 6.41 -8.40 3.42
N ALA A 161 5.54 -7.88 2.55
CA ALA A 161 4.16 -7.53 2.88
C ALA A 161 3.26 -8.77 2.99
N ALA A 162 3.50 -9.80 2.19
CA ALA A 162 2.69 -11.02 2.14
C ALA A 162 3.17 -12.11 3.11
N SER A 163 4.47 -12.17 3.39
CA SER A 163 5.07 -13.17 4.28
C SER A 163 4.78 -12.91 5.76
N GLU A 164 4.93 -13.98 6.54
CA GLU A 164 4.89 -13.94 8.00
C GLU A 164 6.23 -13.48 8.60
N SER A 165 7.33 -13.43 7.83
CA SER A 165 8.68 -13.22 8.36
C SER A 165 8.90 -11.79 8.90
N LEU A 166 8.40 -10.76 8.19
CA LEU A 166 8.43 -9.38 8.68
C LEU A 166 7.58 -9.21 9.94
N LEU A 167 6.50 -9.98 10.05
CA LEU A 167 5.66 -10.03 11.23
C LEU A 167 6.30 -10.82 12.38
N GLY A 168 7.16 -11.81 12.12
CA GLY A 168 7.76 -12.67 13.13
C GLY A 168 8.63 -11.90 14.14
N TRP A 169 9.58 -11.10 13.66
CA TRP A 169 10.41 -10.27 14.54
C TRP A 169 9.57 -9.20 15.26
N LEU A 170 8.66 -8.54 14.55
CA LEU A 170 7.84 -7.48 15.13
C LEU A 170 6.86 -8.06 16.18
N LYS A 171 6.28 -9.24 15.92
CA LYS A 171 5.48 -10.03 16.86
C LYS A 171 6.28 -10.37 18.11
N SER A 172 7.51 -10.88 17.97
CA SER A 172 8.35 -11.22 19.13
C SER A 172 8.61 -10.01 20.02
N THR A 173 8.80 -8.83 19.41
CA THR A 173 8.97 -7.56 20.11
C THR A 173 7.68 -7.15 20.81
N VAL A 174 6.53 -7.21 20.12
CA VAL A 174 5.20 -6.88 20.66
C VAL A 174 4.80 -7.80 21.80
N ASP A 175 4.97 -9.10 21.64
CA ASP A 175 4.70 -10.12 22.67
C ASP A 175 5.60 -9.88 23.90
N GLY A 176 6.86 -9.50 23.69
CA GLY A 176 7.80 -9.09 24.74
C GLY A 176 7.35 -7.84 25.49
N VAL A 177 6.87 -6.81 24.78
CA VAL A 177 6.34 -5.58 25.40
C VAL A 177 5.07 -5.85 26.19
N ILE A 178 4.11 -6.60 25.64
CA ILE A 178 2.84 -6.91 26.31
C ILE A 178 3.08 -7.75 27.56
N SER A 179 3.92 -8.78 27.47
CA SER A 179 4.27 -9.62 28.63
C SER A 179 5.07 -8.84 29.68
N GLY A 180 6.00 -7.97 29.27
CA GLY A 180 6.74 -7.07 30.15
C GLY A 180 5.85 -6.07 30.88
N MET A 181 4.88 -5.47 30.18
CA MET A 181 3.86 -4.62 30.79
C MET A 181 3.01 -5.41 31.79
N GLY A 182 2.58 -6.63 31.44
CA GLY A 182 1.83 -7.50 32.34
C GLY A 182 2.55 -7.79 33.66
N LYS A 183 3.86 -8.08 33.59
CA LYS A 183 4.71 -8.31 34.78
C LYS A 183 4.87 -7.05 35.65
N THR A 184 4.96 -5.88 35.01
CA THR A 184 5.19 -4.59 35.71
C THR A 184 3.89 -4.05 36.33
N PHE A 185 2.77 -4.18 35.62
CA PHE A 185 1.42 -3.80 36.07
C PHE A 185 0.75 -4.86 36.95
N ASN A 186 1.53 -5.76 37.57
CA ASN A 186 1.05 -6.82 38.47
C ASN A 186 0.16 -6.27 39.61
N ALA A 187 -0.54 -7.17 40.31
CA ALA A 187 -1.53 -7.04 41.40
C ALA A 187 -1.69 -5.65 42.06
N ARG A 188 -0.58 -4.95 42.37
CA ARG A 188 -0.53 -3.59 42.90
C ARG A 188 -1.41 -2.57 42.15
N TYR A 189 -1.40 -2.56 40.82
CA TYR A 189 -2.22 -1.61 40.04
C TYR A 189 -3.65 -2.12 39.80
N TRP A 190 -3.83 -3.43 39.61
CA TRP A 190 -5.16 -4.04 39.43
C TRP A 190 -6.06 -3.88 40.65
N SER A 191 -5.51 -3.93 41.86
CA SER A 191 -6.28 -3.68 43.09
C SER A 191 -6.99 -2.33 43.06
N TRP A 192 -6.32 -1.26 42.63
CA TRP A 192 -6.94 0.07 42.54
C TRP A 192 -8.06 0.15 41.51
N VAL A 193 -7.89 -0.49 40.36
CA VAL A 193 -8.92 -0.53 39.30
C VAL A 193 -10.17 -1.26 39.78
N VAL A 194 -10.00 -2.38 40.48
CA VAL A 194 -11.12 -3.15 41.07
C VAL A 194 -11.81 -2.37 42.18
N ILE A 195 -11.05 -1.69 43.05
CA ILE A 195 -11.61 -0.85 44.12
C ILE A 195 -12.45 0.29 43.53
N LEU A 196 -11.92 1.02 42.54
CA LEU A 196 -12.66 2.10 41.87
C LEU A 196 -13.91 1.57 41.15
N GLY A 197 -13.81 0.38 40.56
CA GLY A 197 -14.93 -0.33 39.97
C GLY A 197 -16.04 -0.67 40.98
N ALA A 198 -15.65 -1.22 42.13
CA ALA A 198 -16.57 -1.55 43.21
C ALA A 198 -17.25 -0.30 43.80
N MET A 199 -16.51 0.80 43.98
CA MET A 199 -17.06 2.09 44.41
C MET A 199 -18.08 2.63 43.41
N TRP A 200 -17.81 2.53 42.11
CA TRP A 200 -18.74 2.94 41.06
C TRP A 200 -20.04 2.12 41.09
N LEU A 201 -19.93 0.81 41.25
CA LEU A 201 -21.09 -0.09 41.35
C LEU A 201 -21.92 0.21 42.61
N ALA A 202 -21.26 0.44 43.75
CA ALA A 202 -21.92 0.83 44.99
C ALA A 202 -22.69 2.15 44.83
N TRP A 203 -22.10 3.15 44.18
CA TRP A 203 -22.77 4.43 43.90
C TRP A 203 -24.02 4.26 43.02
N TRP A 204 -23.93 3.51 41.93
CA TRP A 204 -25.06 3.33 41.02
C TRP A 204 -26.15 2.39 41.56
N GLY A 205 -25.77 1.39 42.36
CA GLY A 205 -26.68 0.46 43.01
C GLY A 205 -27.41 1.08 44.20
N LEU A 206 -26.66 1.61 45.16
CA LEU A 206 -27.22 2.07 46.44
C LEU A 206 -27.79 3.50 46.35
N VAL A 207 -27.09 4.41 45.67
CA VAL A 207 -27.48 5.84 45.66
C VAL A 207 -28.48 6.14 44.53
N ARG A 208 -28.25 5.62 43.32
CA ARG A 208 -29.12 5.90 42.16
C ARG A 208 -30.23 4.87 41.94
N ARG A 209 -30.32 3.82 42.77
CA ARG A 209 -31.31 2.72 42.73
C ARG A 209 -31.57 2.17 41.32
N ARG A 210 -30.53 2.06 40.49
CA ARG A 210 -30.63 1.56 39.09
C ARG A 210 -29.96 0.19 38.96
N ALA A 211 -30.65 -0.85 39.43
CA ALA A 211 -30.15 -2.22 39.44
C ALA A 211 -29.74 -2.74 38.05
N SER A 212 -30.47 -2.37 36.99
CA SER A 212 -30.16 -2.77 35.61
C SER A 212 -28.81 -2.25 35.10
N LYS A 213 -28.37 -1.08 35.57
CA LYS A 213 -27.05 -0.52 35.19
C LYS A 213 -25.90 -1.13 35.98
N VAL A 214 -26.18 -1.68 37.16
CA VAL A 214 -25.19 -2.41 37.97
C VAL A 214 -24.93 -3.77 37.35
N THR A 215 -25.96 -4.52 36.96
CA THR A 215 -25.78 -5.84 36.33
C THR A 215 -25.05 -5.74 34.99
N GLU A 216 -25.44 -4.79 34.13
CA GLU A 216 -24.74 -4.50 32.86
C GLU A 216 -23.26 -4.15 33.09
N GLY A 217 -22.97 -3.34 34.11
CA GLY A 217 -21.61 -2.93 34.47
C GLY A 217 -20.75 -4.09 35.02
N VAL A 218 -21.33 -4.95 35.87
CA VAL A 218 -20.63 -6.13 36.42
C VAL A 218 -20.27 -7.11 35.32
N VAL A 219 -21.22 -7.44 34.44
CA VAL A 219 -20.98 -8.38 33.33
C VAL A 219 -19.83 -7.87 32.43
N TRP A 220 -19.86 -6.58 32.07
CA TRP A 220 -18.79 -5.98 31.28
C TRP A 220 -17.44 -5.96 32.00
N MET A 221 -17.42 -5.61 33.28
CA MET A 221 -16.22 -5.56 34.10
C MET A 221 -15.52 -6.93 34.15
N VAL A 222 -16.30 -8.00 34.37
CA VAL A 222 -15.79 -9.38 34.34
C VAL A 222 -15.27 -9.74 32.95
N ALA A 223 -16.03 -9.44 31.89
CA ALA A 223 -15.62 -9.71 30.52
C ALA A 223 -14.30 -8.99 30.14
N ALA A 224 -14.18 -7.70 30.47
CA ALA A 224 -12.98 -6.91 30.21
C ALA A 224 -11.77 -7.42 31.01
N MET A 225 -11.97 -7.82 32.26
CA MET A 225 -10.92 -8.38 33.10
C MET A 225 -10.43 -9.74 32.56
N VAL A 226 -11.34 -10.62 32.14
CA VAL A 226 -10.99 -11.89 31.50
C VAL A 226 -10.24 -11.67 30.19
N ALA A 227 -10.74 -10.78 29.33
CA ALA A 227 -10.10 -10.45 28.05
C ALA A 227 -8.67 -9.92 28.23
N LEU A 228 -8.46 -9.10 29.26
CA LEU A 228 -7.18 -8.53 29.59
C LEU A 228 -6.18 -9.54 30.14
N ILE A 229 -6.63 -10.39 31.08
CA ILE A 229 -5.81 -11.49 31.60
C ILE A 229 -5.41 -12.41 30.44
N TRP A 230 -6.35 -12.71 29.54
CA TRP A 230 -6.07 -13.52 28.36
C TRP A 230 -5.04 -12.87 27.44
N LEU A 231 -5.18 -11.58 27.12
CA LEU A 231 -4.22 -10.83 26.29
C LEU A 231 -2.81 -10.79 26.90
N ILE A 232 -2.71 -10.60 28.22
CA ILE A 232 -1.41 -10.52 28.91
C ILE A 232 -0.77 -11.90 29.06
N ALA A 233 -1.55 -12.92 29.41
CA ALA A 233 -1.04 -14.28 29.62
C ALA A 233 -0.68 -14.97 28.30
N ARG A 234 -1.38 -14.64 27.21
CA ARG A 234 -1.20 -15.24 25.89
C ARG A 234 -1.25 -14.18 24.77
N PRO A 235 -0.28 -13.26 24.71
CA PRO A 235 -0.23 -12.24 23.64
C PRO A 235 -0.11 -12.89 22.25
N ALA A 236 0.53 -14.07 22.20
CA ALA A 236 0.68 -14.86 20.99
C ALA A 236 -0.66 -15.23 20.33
N ASP A 237 -1.74 -15.43 21.09
CA ASP A 237 -3.06 -15.79 20.53
C ASP A 237 -3.58 -14.67 19.63
N PHE A 238 -3.42 -13.40 20.05
CA PHE A 238 -3.88 -12.23 19.30
C PHE A 238 -2.96 -11.87 18.13
N THR A 239 -1.64 -11.95 18.34
CA THR A 239 -0.69 -11.66 17.27
C THR A 239 -0.68 -12.76 16.20
N THR A 240 -0.96 -14.03 16.56
CA THR A 240 -1.19 -15.11 15.57
C THR A 240 -2.55 -15.04 14.88
N LEU A 241 -3.61 -14.53 15.54
CA LEU A 241 -4.88 -14.28 14.87
C LEU A 241 -4.72 -13.31 13.69
N GLY A 242 -3.93 -12.24 13.85
CA GLY A 242 -3.63 -11.32 12.76
C GLY A 242 -2.90 -11.96 11.57
N THR A 243 -1.94 -12.86 11.83
CA THR A 243 -1.23 -13.58 10.75
C THR A 243 -2.15 -14.58 10.06
N LYS A 244 -2.92 -15.36 10.82
CA LYS A 244 -3.90 -16.32 10.29
C LYS A 244 -4.99 -15.66 9.48
N VAL A 245 -5.53 -14.52 9.92
CA VAL A 245 -6.53 -13.77 9.15
C VAL A 245 -5.89 -13.23 7.87
N SER A 246 -4.65 -12.72 7.92
CA SER A 246 -3.93 -12.29 6.72
C SER A 246 -3.79 -13.43 5.71
N SER A 247 -3.25 -14.57 6.13
CA SER A 247 -2.97 -15.70 5.25
C SER A 247 -4.25 -16.37 4.75
N ALA A 248 -5.26 -16.54 5.60
CA ALA A 248 -6.57 -17.03 5.21
C ALA A 248 -7.26 -16.08 4.22
N THR A 249 -7.12 -14.77 4.40
CA THR A 249 -7.66 -13.79 3.44
C THR A 249 -6.96 -13.89 2.10
N SER A 250 -5.63 -13.97 2.07
CA SER A 250 -4.87 -14.21 0.83
C SER A 250 -5.28 -15.51 0.14
N ALA A 251 -5.41 -16.60 0.89
CA ALA A 251 -5.86 -17.89 0.37
C ALA A 251 -7.30 -17.83 -0.17
N ALA A 252 -8.22 -17.17 0.56
CA ALA A 252 -9.61 -17.01 0.14
C ALA A 252 -9.73 -16.19 -1.14
N PHE A 253 -8.99 -15.08 -1.28
CA PHE A 253 -8.97 -14.32 -2.53
C PHE A 253 -8.37 -15.12 -3.67
N ASN A 254 -7.26 -15.82 -3.45
CA ASN A 254 -6.67 -16.67 -4.48
C ASN A 254 -7.62 -17.80 -4.91
N ALA A 255 -8.37 -18.41 -3.98
CA ALA A 255 -9.35 -19.46 -4.28
C ALA A 255 -10.62 -18.92 -4.97
N ALA A 256 -11.03 -17.69 -4.63
CA ALA A 256 -12.20 -17.04 -5.21
C ALA A 256 -11.94 -16.51 -6.63
N LEU A 257 -10.69 -16.18 -6.95
CA LEU A 257 -10.30 -15.83 -8.31
C LEU A 257 -10.21 -17.11 -9.15
N PRO A 258 -10.79 -17.12 -10.37
CA PRO A 258 -10.66 -18.26 -11.27
C PRO A 258 -9.20 -18.64 -11.40
N GLN A 259 -8.85 -19.90 -11.10
CA GLN A 259 -7.49 -20.37 -11.35
C GLN A 259 -7.28 -20.26 -12.86
N SER A 260 -6.52 -19.25 -13.27
CA SER A 260 -6.19 -19.01 -14.65
C SER A 260 -5.43 -20.26 -15.12
N ASP A 261 -5.92 -20.94 -16.17
CA ASP A 261 -5.21 -22.09 -16.81
C ASP A 261 -3.85 -21.68 -17.42
N THR A 262 -3.49 -20.41 -17.22
CA THR A 262 -2.90 -19.60 -18.25
C THR A 262 -1.45 -19.97 -18.40
N LYS A 263 -1.17 -20.44 -19.60
CA LYS A 263 0.13 -20.46 -20.28
C LYS A 263 1.01 -19.23 -19.96
N GLY A 264 0.41 -18.11 -19.54
CA GLY A 264 1.04 -16.85 -19.16
C GLY A 264 1.83 -16.82 -17.86
N GLY A 265 1.59 -17.75 -16.95
CA GLY A 265 2.37 -17.92 -15.72
C GLY A 265 3.67 -18.70 -15.92
N ARG A 266 3.95 -19.15 -17.15
CA ARG A 266 5.18 -19.86 -17.52
C ARG A 266 6.02 -18.98 -18.45
N CYS A 267 7.31 -18.92 -18.15
CA CYS A 267 8.31 -18.25 -18.97
C CYS A 267 9.27 -19.28 -19.56
N ILE A 268 9.94 -20.05 -18.69
CA ILE A 268 10.80 -21.15 -19.06
C ILE A 268 10.05 -22.45 -18.75
N PRO A 269 9.85 -23.34 -19.72
CA PRO A 269 9.25 -24.65 -19.45
C PRO A 269 10.20 -25.49 -18.59
N PRO A 270 9.70 -26.33 -17.67
CA PRO A 270 10.55 -27.27 -16.95
C PRO A 270 11.18 -28.27 -17.94
N PRO A 271 12.41 -28.75 -17.67
CA PRO A 271 13.04 -29.80 -18.47
C PRO A 271 12.15 -31.05 -18.58
N ASP A 272 12.25 -31.76 -19.71
CA ASP A 272 11.43 -32.94 -19.99
C ASP A 272 11.51 -33.97 -18.84
N GLY A 273 10.33 -34.44 -18.40
CA GLY A 273 10.21 -35.44 -17.33
C GLY A 273 10.32 -34.89 -15.91
N LYS A 274 10.59 -33.59 -15.71
CA LYS A 274 10.58 -32.96 -14.38
C LYS A 274 9.23 -32.30 -14.07
N PRO A 275 8.70 -32.45 -12.84
CA PRO A 275 7.46 -31.78 -12.44
C PRO A 275 7.65 -30.27 -12.39
N ASP A 276 6.62 -29.50 -12.76
CA ASP A 276 6.62 -28.03 -12.62
C ASP A 276 6.36 -27.67 -11.14
N PRO A 277 7.29 -27.02 -10.43
CA PRO A 277 7.09 -26.58 -9.05
C PRO A 277 5.86 -25.67 -8.88
N MET A 278 5.49 -24.92 -9.92
CA MET A 278 4.30 -24.05 -9.91
C MET A 278 2.98 -24.82 -9.92
N ALA A 279 2.99 -26.07 -10.39
CA ALA A 279 1.81 -26.95 -10.38
C ALA A 279 1.56 -27.57 -9.00
N SER A 280 2.50 -27.44 -8.05
CA SER A 280 2.35 -28.02 -6.72
C SER A 280 1.23 -27.33 -5.92
N ALA A 281 0.29 -28.12 -5.40
CA ALA A 281 -0.82 -27.62 -4.57
C ALA A 281 -0.35 -27.06 -3.22
N ASN A 282 0.85 -27.47 -2.77
CA ASN A 282 1.43 -27.06 -1.50
C ASN A 282 2.30 -25.80 -1.61
N LEU A 283 2.47 -25.22 -2.81
CA LEU A 283 3.21 -23.97 -2.97
C LEU A 283 2.44 -22.84 -2.29
N ASP A 284 3.10 -22.11 -1.39
CA ASP A 284 2.46 -21.01 -0.71
C ASP A 284 2.11 -19.87 -1.68
N ALA A 285 1.06 -19.13 -1.33
CA ALA A 285 0.54 -18.04 -2.16
C ALA A 285 1.56 -16.93 -2.41
N THR A 286 2.45 -16.66 -1.46
CA THR A 286 3.44 -15.58 -1.57
C THR A 286 4.48 -15.95 -2.61
N THR A 287 5.01 -17.17 -2.55
CA THR A 287 6.00 -17.70 -3.49
C THR A 287 5.42 -17.80 -4.90
N ARG A 288 4.20 -18.35 -5.03
CA ARG A 288 3.50 -18.43 -6.32
C ARG A 288 3.34 -17.06 -6.98
N ASN A 289 2.88 -16.07 -6.22
CA ASN A 289 2.66 -14.71 -6.72
C ASN A 289 3.97 -13.96 -6.99
N ALA A 290 5.01 -14.17 -6.18
CA ALA A 290 6.34 -13.61 -6.41
C ALA A 290 6.95 -14.15 -7.71
N ASN A 291 6.86 -15.45 -7.95
CA ASN A 291 7.27 -16.05 -9.23
C ASN A 291 6.43 -15.51 -10.39
N GLY A 292 5.11 -15.35 -10.23
CA GLY A 292 4.24 -14.75 -11.24
C GLY A 292 4.65 -13.31 -11.61
N LEU A 293 4.99 -12.50 -10.62
CA LEU A 293 5.54 -11.15 -10.82
C LEU A 293 6.88 -11.17 -11.55
N TRP A 294 7.79 -12.08 -11.17
CA TRP A 294 9.07 -12.24 -11.85
C TRP A 294 8.90 -12.69 -13.30
N VAL A 295 8.00 -13.64 -13.57
CA VAL A 295 7.66 -14.10 -14.92
C VAL A 295 7.21 -12.93 -15.78
N ALA A 296 6.30 -12.11 -15.24
CA ALA A 296 5.72 -10.96 -15.91
C ALA A 296 6.73 -9.85 -16.21
N LEU A 297 7.52 -9.47 -15.20
CA LEU A 297 8.30 -8.23 -15.20
C LEU A 297 9.76 -8.43 -15.60
N VAL A 298 10.32 -9.63 -15.38
CA VAL A 298 11.73 -9.91 -15.62
C VAL A 298 11.92 -10.98 -16.69
N CYS A 299 11.35 -12.17 -16.50
CA CYS A 299 11.68 -13.32 -17.34
C CYS A 299 11.17 -13.16 -18.78
N LYS A 300 9.90 -12.78 -18.98
CA LYS A 300 9.35 -12.58 -20.33
C LYS A 300 10.08 -11.46 -21.09
N PRO A 301 10.32 -10.27 -20.52
CA PRO A 301 11.16 -9.27 -21.17
C PRO A 301 12.56 -9.79 -21.50
N TRP A 302 13.19 -10.57 -20.61
CA TRP A 302 14.48 -11.19 -20.90
C TRP A 302 14.41 -12.13 -22.12
N LEU A 303 13.43 -13.05 -22.18
CA LEU A 303 13.22 -13.92 -23.35
C LEU A 303 12.94 -13.12 -24.63
N GLN A 304 12.17 -12.03 -24.53
CA GLN A 304 11.90 -11.16 -25.69
C GLN A 304 13.18 -10.50 -26.22
N GLY A 305 14.10 -10.09 -25.34
CA GLY A 305 15.38 -9.52 -25.74
C GLY A 305 16.42 -10.56 -26.19
N GLU A 306 16.27 -11.82 -25.76
CA GLU A 306 17.20 -12.90 -26.07
C GLU A 306 16.81 -13.67 -27.34
N PHE A 307 15.53 -14.02 -27.45
CA PHE A 307 14.99 -14.86 -28.51
C PHE A 307 13.97 -14.16 -29.42
N GLY A 308 13.58 -12.93 -29.10
CA GLY A 308 12.56 -12.20 -29.85
C GLY A 308 11.13 -12.69 -29.62
N THR A 309 10.92 -13.59 -28.65
CA THR A 309 9.61 -14.15 -28.32
C THR A 309 9.47 -14.36 -26.81
N THR A 310 8.24 -14.24 -26.30
CA THR A 310 7.87 -14.59 -24.91
C THR A 310 7.06 -15.87 -24.82
N ASP A 311 6.86 -16.59 -25.92
CA ASP A 311 6.08 -17.83 -25.94
C ASP A 311 6.92 -18.98 -25.36
N PRO A 312 6.54 -19.54 -24.19
CA PRO A 312 7.24 -20.68 -23.62
C PRO A 312 7.16 -21.94 -24.50
N ASN A 313 6.26 -21.97 -25.48
CA ASN A 313 6.12 -23.11 -26.39
C ASN A 313 6.99 -23.01 -27.64
N ALA A 314 7.60 -21.86 -27.90
CA ALA A 314 8.48 -21.68 -29.04
C ALA A 314 9.66 -22.66 -28.95
N LYS A 315 10.00 -23.30 -30.07
CA LYS A 315 11.05 -24.33 -30.14
C LYS A 315 12.39 -23.82 -29.58
N ILE A 316 12.79 -22.60 -29.98
CA ILE A 316 14.00 -21.93 -29.48
C ILE A 316 14.02 -21.77 -27.95
N VAL A 317 12.87 -21.49 -27.33
CA VAL A 317 12.76 -21.31 -25.87
C VAL A 317 12.84 -22.66 -25.16
N LYS A 318 12.09 -23.67 -25.64
CA LYS A 318 12.10 -25.02 -25.06
C LYS A 318 13.49 -25.65 -25.06
N GLU A 319 14.22 -25.48 -26.16
CA GLU A 319 15.52 -26.12 -26.34
C GLU A 319 16.66 -25.40 -25.61
N ASN A 320 16.56 -24.07 -25.46
CA ASN A 320 17.72 -23.26 -25.04
C ASN A 320 17.52 -22.51 -23.71
N ALA A 321 16.31 -22.10 -23.33
CA ALA A 321 16.15 -21.09 -22.27
C ALA A 321 16.59 -21.55 -20.87
N ASP A 322 16.25 -22.78 -20.46
CA ASP A 322 16.68 -23.32 -19.16
C ASP A 322 18.21 -23.47 -19.10
N LYS A 323 18.80 -24.10 -20.12
CA LYS A 323 20.26 -24.28 -20.24
C LYS A 323 21.02 -22.95 -20.33
N LEU A 324 20.44 -21.97 -21.01
CA LEU A 324 21.00 -20.63 -21.13
C LEU A 324 20.96 -19.87 -19.81
N LEU A 325 19.88 -19.99 -19.05
CA LEU A 325 19.77 -19.35 -17.74
C LEU A 325 20.71 -20.00 -16.73
N SER A 326 20.75 -21.34 -16.69
CA SER A 326 21.59 -22.11 -15.76
C SER A 326 23.09 -21.94 -16.04
N SER A 327 23.49 -21.68 -17.28
CA SER A 327 24.88 -21.35 -17.63
C SER A 327 25.29 -19.92 -17.27
N GLN A 328 24.33 -18.99 -17.15
CA GLN A 328 24.58 -17.59 -16.81
C GLN A 328 24.46 -17.27 -15.32
N ALA A 329 24.05 -18.23 -14.50
CA ALA A 329 23.87 -18.01 -13.07
C ALA A 329 24.44 -19.17 -12.23
N VAL A 330 24.94 -18.83 -11.05
CA VAL A 330 25.10 -19.79 -9.95
C VAL A 330 23.83 -19.72 -9.12
N ASP A 331 23.07 -20.80 -9.11
CA ASP A 331 21.75 -20.83 -8.48
C ASP A 331 21.81 -20.91 -6.94
N LEU A 332 20.64 -20.85 -6.29
CA LEU A 332 20.54 -20.88 -4.83
C LEU A 332 21.16 -22.16 -4.22
N PRO A 333 20.78 -23.39 -4.63
CA PRO A 333 21.45 -24.61 -4.16
C PRO A 333 22.95 -24.66 -4.43
N GLU A 334 23.43 -24.17 -5.56
CA GLU A 334 24.86 -24.10 -5.88
C GLU A 334 25.60 -23.07 -5.01
N SER A 335 24.91 -22.01 -4.58
CA SER A 335 25.49 -20.94 -3.76
C SER A 335 25.56 -21.28 -2.27
N TYR A 336 24.59 -22.04 -1.75
CA TYR A 336 24.49 -22.41 -0.33
C TYR A 336 24.75 -23.90 -0.06
N GLY A 337 24.89 -24.70 -1.11
CA GLY A 337 25.17 -26.12 -1.05
C GLY A 337 26.60 -26.44 -0.67
N THR A 338 26.88 -27.74 -0.53
CA THR A 338 28.22 -28.24 -0.20
C THR A 338 29.07 -28.50 -1.45
N GLU A 339 28.44 -28.69 -2.60
CA GLU A 339 29.11 -28.87 -3.89
C GLU A 339 29.43 -27.51 -4.50
N LYS A 340 30.68 -27.33 -4.95
CA LYS A 340 31.08 -26.11 -5.65
C LYS A 340 30.51 -26.13 -7.06
N PRO A 341 29.99 -25.00 -7.57
CA PRO A 341 29.50 -24.92 -8.94
C PRO A 341 30.63 -25.20 -9.94
N ASP A 342 30.35 -26.03 -10.94
CA ASP A 342 31.27 -26.25 -12.06
C ASP A 342 31.14 -25.09 -13.06
N LEU A 343 32.03 -24.10 -12.91
CA LEU A 343 32.07 -22.94 -13.80
C LEU A 343 32.55 -23.29 -15.22
N GLY A 344 33.31 -24.37 -15.37
CA GLY A 344 33.78 -24.85 -16.68
C GLY A 344 32.61 -25.45 -17.47
N GLN A 345 31.83 -26.32 -16.82
CA GLN A 345 30.63 -26.88 -17.42
C GLN A 345 29.62 -25.79 -17.81
N LYS A 346 29.40 -24.79 -16.95
CA LYS A 346 28.51 -23.65 -17.28
C LYS A 346 29.02 -22.86 -18.49
N ALA A 347 30.32 -22.64 -18.62
CA ALA A 347 30.93 -22.00 -19.78
C ALA A 347 30.71 -22.81 -21.07
N ASP A 348 30.89 -24.13 -21.01
CA ASP A 348 30.67 -25.04 -22.14
C ASP A 348 29.18 -25.13 -22.53
N ASP A 349 28.29 -25.12 -21.54
CA ASP A 349 26.84 -25.09 -21.76
C ASP A 349 26.38 -23.80 -22.43
N TYR A 350 26.96 -22.65 -22.04
CA TYR A 350 26.72 -21.37 -22.71
C TYR A 350 27.15 -21.41 -24.18
N LYS A 351 28.38 -21.90 -24.45
CA LYS A 351 28.91 -22.05 -25.81
C LYS A 351 28.06 -23.01 -26.65
N SER A 352 27.60 -24.11 -26.05
CA SER A 352 26.70 -25.06 -26.68
C SER A 352 25.40 -24.40 -27.12
N VAL A 353 24.77 -23.60 -26.24
CA VAL A 353 23.54 -22.87 -26.58
C VAL A 353 23.80 -21.82 -27.66
N ALA A 354 24.88 -21.05 -27.54
CA ALA A 354 25.24 -20.04 -28.53
C ALA A 354 25.43 -20.65 -29.93
N LYS A 355 26.06 -21.83 -29.99
CA LYS A 355 26.22 -22.60 -31.23
C LYS A 355 24.89 -23.11 -31.77
N THR A 356 24.04 -23.71 -30.93
CA THR A 356 22.69 -24.16 -31.34
C THR A 356 21.86 -23.01 -31.90
N ILE A 357 21.88 -21.83 -31.28
CA ILE A 357 21.14 -20.66 -31.78
C ILE A 357 21.72 -20.17 -33.11
N LYS A 358 23.05 -20.22 -33.28
CA LYS A 358 23.72 -19.84 -34.53
C LYS A 358 23.35 -20.75 -35.69
N ASP A 359 23.40 -22.06 -35.45
CA ASP A 359 23.26 -23.09 -36.49
C ASP A 359 21.78 -23.34 -36.82
N ASP A 360 20.91 -23.45 -35.81
CA ASP A 360 19.51 -23.85 -35.98
C ASP A 360 18.54 -22.65 -36.08
N TYR A 361 18.94 -21.47 -35.60
CA TYR A 361 18.10 -20.26 -35.54
C TYR A 361 18.78 -18.99 -36.09
N PRO A 362 19.30 -19.01 -37.35
CA PRO A 362 20.08 -17.91 -37.91
C PRO A 362 19.32 -16.57 -37.98
N GLY A 363 17.99 -16.60 -38.10
CA GLY A 363 17.15 -15.40 -38.11
C GLY A 363 17.13 -14.64 -36.77
N THR A 364 17.30 -15.35 -35.65
CA THR A 364 17.32 -14.77 -34.30
C THR A 364 18.76 -14.57 -33.80
N TYR A 365 19.74 -15.23 -34.41
CA TYR A 365 21.13 -15.16 -33.96
C TYR A 365 21.66 -13.72 -33.88
N SER A 366 21.33 -12.82 -34.82
CA SER A 366 21.73 -11.41 -34.74
C SER A 366 21.21 -10.67 -33.49
N LEU A 367 20.04 -11.08 -32.97
CA LEU A 367 19.47 -10.58 -31.73
C LEU A 367 20.22 -11.16 -30.54
N PHE A 368 20.38 -12.49 -30.48
CA PHE A 368 21.14 -13.19 -29.44
C PHE A 368 22.59 -12.69 -29.33
N GLN A 369 23.23 -12.46 -30.49
CA GLN A 369 24.59 -11.93 -30.60
C GLN A 369 24.73 -10.52 -30.02
N GLY A 370 23.64 -9.75 -29.99
CA GLY A 370 23.63 -8.34 -29.57
C GLY A 370 23.82 -7.33 -30.71
N LYS A 371 23.90 -7.79 -31.97
CA LYS A 371 23.94 -6.88 -33.14
C LYS A 371 22.63 -6.11 -33.30
N SER A 372 21.50 -6.75 -33.02
CA SER A 372 20.18 -6.11 -32.99
C SER A 372 19.92 -5.39 -31.65
N TRP A 373 20.88 -4.61 -31.18
CA TRP A 373 20.84 -3.92 -29.88
C TRP A 373 19.64 -2.97 -29.72
N GLN A 374 19.12 -2.41 -30.82
CA GLN A 374 17.95 -1.53 -30.80
C GLN A 374 16.69 -2.28 -30.32
N ASN A 375 16.55 -3.56 -30.69
CA ASN A 375 15.45 -4.39 -30.23
C ASN A 375 15.58 -4.68 -28.74
N ARG A 376 16.76 -5.07 -28.28
CA ARG A 376 17.06 -5.25 -26.84
C ARG A 376 16.80 -3.97 -26.04
N LEU A 377 17.22 -2.82 -26.57
CA LEU A 377 16.98 -1.52 -25.94
C LEU A 377 15.50 -1.16 -25.88
N ALA A 378 14.74 -1.40 -26.96
CA ALA A 378 13.30 -1.19 -26.99
C ALA A 378 12.58 -2.08 -25.96
N VAL A 379 13.00 -3.35 -25.82
CA VAL A 379 12.52 -4.26 -24.79
C VAL A 379 12.88 -3.76 -23.40
N ALA A 380 14.10 -3.28 -23.18
CA ALA A 380 14.51 -2.70 -21.89
C ALA A 380 13.66 -1.48 -21.51
N PHE A 381 13.36 -0.58 -22.45
CA PHE A 381 12.47 0.55 -22.19
C PHE A 381 11.02 0.12 -21.95
N GLY A 382 10.52 -0.87 -22.69
CA GLY A 382 9.19 -1.42 -22.46
C GLY A 382 9.09 -2.10 -21.08
N GLY A 383 10.13 -2.83 -20.68
CA GLY A 383 10.26 -3.40 -19.33
C GLY A 383 10.33 -2.31 -18.25
N LEU A 384 11.09 -1.24 -18.48
CA LEU A 384 11.18 -0.11 -17.55
C LEU A 384 9.83 0.60 -17.40
N PHE A 385 9.12 0.80 -18.50
CA PHE A 385 7.76 1.34 -18.45
C PHE A 385 6.82 0.43 -17.66
N ALA A 386 6.87 -0.88 -17.88
CA ALA A 386 6.08 -1.86 -17.13
C ALA A 386 6.42 -1.82 -15.63
N ALA A 387 7.70 -1.83 -15.27
CA ALA A 387 8.18 -1.74 -13.89
C ALA A 387 7.72 -0.45 -13.19
N LEU A 388 7.75 0.68 -13.91
CA LEU A 388 7.32 1.98 -13.36
C LEU A 388 5.81 2.12 -13.22
N VAL A 389 5.02 1.53 -14.12
CA VAL A 389 3.56 1.61 -14.07
C VAL A 389 3.03 0.53 -13.14
N ALA A 390 3.21 -0.74 -13.50
CA ALA A 390 2.69 -1.89 -12.77
C ALA A 390 3.46 -2.14 -11.47
N GLY A 391 4.79 -2.18 -11.54
CA GLY A 391 5.64 -2.44 -10.38
C GLY A 391 5.48 -1.39 -9.28
N LEU A 392 5.47 -0.09 -9.63
CA LEU A 392 5.25 0.98 -8.64
C LEU A 392 3.88 0.90 -7.96
N LEU A 393 2.80 0.58 -8.69
CA LEU A 393 1.48 0.43 -8.06
C LEU A 393 1.47 -0.74 -7.08
N ILE A 394 2.02 -1.89 -7.47
CA ILE A 394 2.16 -3.07 -6.59
C ILE A 394 2.99 -2.69 -5.37
N MET A 395 4.10 -2.00 -5.56
CA MET A 395 4.97 -1.55 -4.48
C MET A 395 4.22 -0.63 -3.51
N VAL A 396 3.44 0.34 -3.99
CA VAL A 396 2.64 1.22 -3.14
C VAL A 396 1.59 0.44 -2.34
N ILE A 397 0.91 -0.54 -2.96
CA ILE A 397 -0.07 -1.39 -2.27
C ILE A 397 0.63 -2.25 -1.21
N ALA A 398 1.79 -2.83 -1.52
CA ALA A 398 2.57 -3.64 -0.60
C ALA A 398 3.10 -2.80 0.58
N ILE A 399 3.57 -1.57 0.35
CA ILE A 399 3.95 -0.64 1.43
C ILE A 399 2.73 -0.29 2.28
N ALA A 400 1.57 -0.02 1.69
CA ALA A 400 0.34 0.25 2.44
C ALA A 400 -0.06 -0.97 3.30
N LEU A 401 0.09 -2.19 2.80
CA LEU A 401 -0.12 -3.42 3.57
C LEU A 401 0.83 -3.52 4.77
N ILE A 402 2.12 -3.23 4.58
CA ILE A 402 3.12 -3.21 5.66
C ILE A 402 2.72 -2.17 6.71
N VAL A 403 2.33 -0.97 6.31
CA VAL A 403 1.89 0.10 7.23
C VAL A 403 0.66 -0.33 8.02
N VAL A 404 -0.35 -0.93 7.38
CA VAL A 404 -1.56 -1.43 8.06
C VAL A 404 -1.20 -2.55 9.04
N LYS A 405 -0.31 -3.47 8.66
CA LYS A 405 0.20 -4.54 9.54
C LYS A 405 0.94 -3.99 10.77
N ILE A 406 1.82 -3.01 10.58
CA ILE A 406 2.53 -2.35 11.68
C ILE A 406 1.54 -1.60 12.57
N ALA A 407 0.60 -0.85 12.00
CA ALA A 407 -0.42 -0.13 12.75
C ALA A 407 -1.31 -1.08 13.58
N PHE A 408 -1.68 -2.23 13.02
CA PHE A 408 -2.40 -3.28 13.74
C PHE A 408 -1.60 -3.79 14.94
N LEU A 409 -0.31 -4.08 14.76
CA LEU A 409 0.56 -4.55 15.84
C LEU A 409 0.78 -3.49 16.93
N LEU A 410 0.99 -2.22 16.56
CA LEU A 410 1.08 -1.11 17.51
C LEU A 410 -0.21 -0.91 18.29
N LEU A 411 -1.37 -1.08 17.64
CA LEU A 411 -2.66 -1.01 18.31
C LEU A 411 -2.85 -2.17 19.29
N LEU A 412 -2.31 -3.36 18.96
CA LEU A 412 -2.31 -4.53 19.83
C LEU A 412 -1.42 -4.32 21.07
N VAL A 413 -0.25 -3.68 20.92
CA VAL A 413 0.62 -3.27 22.06
C VAL A 413 -0.13 -2.36 23.03
N ALA A 414 -0.98 -1.48 22.53
CA ALA A 414 -1.80 -0.61 23.38
C ALA A 414 -2.98 -1.36 24.05
N GLY A 415 -3.25 -2.60 23.65
CA GLY A 415 -4.37 -3.40 24.11
C GLY A 415 -4.48 -3.56 25.63
N PRO A 416 -3.40 -3.90 26.37
CA PRO A 416 -3.48 -4.00 27.83
C PRO A 416 -3.90 -2.69 28.50
N ILE A 417 -3.49 -1.53 27.96
CA ILE A 417 -3.86 -0.21 28.47
C ILE A 417 -5.36 0.04 28.24
N PHE A 418 -5.82 -0.16 27.01
CA PHE A 418 -7.22 0.09 26.64
C PHE A 418 -8.19 -0.87 27.33
N LEU A 419 -7.84 -2.14 27.45
CA LEU A 419 -8.63 -3.12 28.21
C LEU A 419 -8.59 -2.85 29.71
N GLY A 420 -7.45 -2.39 30.25
CA GLY A 420 -7.35 -1.99 31.65
C GLY A 420 -8.26 -0.82 32.00
N ILE A 421 -8.28 0.22 31.17
CA ILE A 421 -9.25 1.32 31.27
C ILE A 421 -10.68 0.79 31.03
N GLY A 422 -10.81 -0.19 30.14
CA GLY A 422 -12.06 -0.87 29.77
C GLY A 422 -12.80 -1.57 30.90
N ILE A 423 -12.12 -1.93 32.00
CA ILE A 423 -12.72 -2.51 33.20
C ILE A 423 -13.74 -1.54 33.82
N HIS A 424 -13.54 -0.23 33.67
CA HIS A 424 -14.47 0.76 34.19
C HIS A 424 -15.79 0.78 33.36
N PRO A 425 -16.96 0.51 33.98
CA PRO A 425 -18.22 0.25 33.26
C PRO A 425 -18.85 1.48 32.60
N GLY A 426 -18.36 2.68 32.91
CA GLY A 426 -18.75 3.94 32.25
C GLY A 426 -17.91 4.25 30.99
N ILE A 427 -17.10 5.31 31.06
CA ILE A 427 -16.27 5.81 29.95
C ILE A 427 -15.30 4.74 29.41
N GLY A 428 -14.79 3.88 30.29
CA GLY A 428 -13.85 2.81 29.94
C GLY A 428 -14.39 1.85 28.88
N ARG A 429 -15.64 1.41 29.01
CA ARG A 429 -16.31 0.55 28.01
C ARG A 429 -16.27 1.15 26.61
N VAL A 430 -16.61 2.43 26.47
CA VAL A 430 -16.64 3.12 25.17
C VAL A 430 -15.25 3.13 24.53
N ILE A 431 -14.22 3.41 25.33
CA ILE A 431 -12.82 3.42 24.86
C ILE A 431 -12.38 2.03 24.41
N ALA A 432 -12.65 0.98 25.21
CA ALA A 432 -12.25 -0.39 24.89
C ALA A 432 -12.97 -0.94 23.65
N VAL A 433 -14.27 -0.67 23.50
CA VAL A 433 -15.03 -1.02 22.29
C VAL A 433 -14.47 -0.28 21.09
N ARG A 434 -14.18 1.01 21.21
CA ARG A 434 -13.60 1.80 20.11
C ARG A 434 -12.23 1.30 19.70
N TRP A 435 -11.39 0.88 20.66
CA TRP A 435 -10.11 0.23 20.36
C TRP A 435 -10.30 -1.08 19.59
N LEU A 436 -11.25 -1.92 20.01
CA LEU A 436 -11.56 -3.17 19.32
C LEU A 436 -12.11 -2.91 17.91
N GLU A 437 -12.98 -1.92 17.74
CA GLU A 437 -13.48 -1.47 16.43
C GLU A 437 -12.33 -1.00 15.54
N LEU A 438 -11.37 -0.25 16.08
CA LEU A 438 -10.18 0.17 15.35
C LEU A 438 -9.34 -1.04 14.91
N LEU A 439 -9.13 -2.04 15.77
CA LEU A 439 -8.44 -3.27 15.41
C LEU A 439 -9.14 -4.02 14.26
N LEU A 440 -10.45 -4.21 14.38
CA LEU A 440 -11.26 -4.86 13.35
C LEU A 440 -11.24 -4.06 12.03
N SER A 441 -11.28 -2.73 12.11
CA SER A 441 -11.18 -1.87 10.93
C SER A 441 -9.84 -1.99 10.21
N MET A 442 -8.74 -2.21 10.94
CA MET A 442 -7.43 -2.43 10.35
C MET A 442 -7.35 -3.78 9.65
N LEU A 443 -7.93 -4.83 10.25
CA LEU A 443 -8.03 -6.15 9.60
C LEU A 443 -8.88 -6.09 8.32
N LEU A 444 -9.99 -5.34 8.32
CA LEU A 444 -10.79 -5.15 7.11
C LEU A 444 -10.03 -4.39 6.02
N LYS A 445 -9.28 -3.33 6.39
CA LYS A 445 -8.42 -2.60 5.44
C LYS A 445 -7.33 -3.49 4.85
N GLN A 446 -6.72 -4.33 5.69
CA GLN A 446 -5.74 -5.32 5.26
C GLN A 446 -6.36 -6.31 4.26
N ALA A 447 -7.53 -6.85 4.58
CA ALA A 447 -8.26 -7.75 3.71
C ALA A 447 -8.58 -7.11 2.35
N ALA A 448 -9.07 -5.87 2.34
CA ALA A 448 -9.36 -5.13 1.12
C ALA A 448 -8.11 -4.92 0.26
N LEU A 449 -6.98 -4.53 0.85
CA LEU A 449 -5.72 -4.34 0.12
C LEU A 449 -5.17 -5.67 -0.44
N ILE A 450 -5.26 -6.77 0.31
CA ILE A 450 -4.89 -8.11 -0.16
C ILE A 450 -5.78 -8.50 -1.35
N GLY A 451 -7.09 -8.27 -1.28
CA GLY A 451 -8.01 -8.59 -2.35
C GLY A 451 -7.75 -7.80 -3.63
N VAL A 452 -7.51 -6.49 -3.51
CA VAL A 452 -7.14 -5.65 -4.66
C VAL A 452 -5.83 -6.14 -5.29
N LEU A 453 -4.84 -6.47 -4.48
CA LEU A 453 -3.57 -6.98 -4.95
C LEU A 453 -3.72 -8.33 -5.66
N ALA A 454 -4.47 -9.27 -5.08
CA ALA A 454 -4.73 -10.58 -5.68
C ALA A 454 -5.47 -10.43 -7.02
N LEU A 455 -6.51 -9.60 -7.08
CA LEU A 455 -7.26 -9.32 -8.32
C LEU A 455 -6.37 -8.71 -9.40
N LEU A 456 -5.47 -7.79 -9.03
CA LEU A 456 -4.54 -7.15 -9.95
C LEU A 456 -3.53 -8.14 -10.52
N LEU A 457 -2.93 -8.98 -9.66
CA LEU A 457 -2.01 -10.03 -10.10
C LEU A 457 -2.70 -11.06 -11.01
N TRP A 458 -3.95 -11.41 -10.68
CA TRP A 458 -4.76 -12.29 -11.51
C TRP A 458 -5.04 -11.68 -12.89
N ALA A 459 -5.43 -10.41 -12.95
CA ALA A 459 -5.64 -9.71 -14.22
C ALA A 459 -4.36 -9.65 -15.08
N TYR A 460 -3.19 -9.46 -14.46
CA TYR A 460 -1.92 -9.52 -15.18
C TYR A 460 -1.61 -10.93 -15.70
N GLY A 461 -1.86 -11.96 -14.88
CA GLY A 461 -1.71 -13.36 -15.31
C GLY A 461 -2.55 -13.69 -16.53
N LEU A 462 -3.80 -13.20 -16.60
CA LEU A 462 -4.67 -13.33 -17.76
C LEU A 462 -4.09 -12.66 -19.00
N ILE A 463 -3.70 -11.38 -18.90
CA ILE A 463 -3.15 -10.62 -20.04
C ILE A 463 -1.89 -11.28 -20.60
N LEU A 464 -1.03 -11.79 -19.70
CA LEU A 464 0.20 -12.48 -20.06
C LEU A 464 -0.06 -13.91 -20.58
N GLY A 465 -1.26 -14.45 -20.33
CA GLY A 465 -1.73 -15.75 -20.81
C GLY A 465 -2.03 -15.79 -22.29
N GLU A 466 -2.39 -14.65 -22.85
CA GLU A 466 -2.77 -14.52 -24.25
C GLU A 466 -1.54 -14.51 -25.16
N THR A 467 -1.69 -15.10 -26.36
CA THR A 467 -0.66 -15.11 -27.41
C THR A 467 -0.62 -13.77 -28.17
N LEU A 468 -0.68 -12.66 -27.44
CA LEU A 468 -0.55 -11.30 -27.97
C LEU A 468 0.92 -10.92 -28.07
N PRO A 469 1.31 -10.06 -29.04
CA PRO A 469 2.64 -9.47 -29.05
C PRO A 469 2.97 -8.83 -27.71
N TRP A 470 4.17 -9.08 -27.19
CA TRP A 470 4.58 -8.65 -25.84
C TRP A 470 4.35 -7.14 -25.59
N GLY A 471 4.64 -6.28 -26.58
CA GLY A 471 4.39 -4.85 -26.45
C GLY A 471 2.91 -4.49 -26.20
N LEU A 472 1.97 -5.24 -26.79
CA LEU A 472 0.54 -5.08 -26.55
C LEU A 472 0.15 -5.56 -25.14
N GLN A 473 0.76 -6.63 -24.64
CA GLN A 473 0.56 -7.09 -23.26
C GLN A 473 0.96 -6.01 -22.26
N ILE A 474 2.13 -5.38 -22.45
CA ILE A 474 2.59 -4.27 -21.59
C ILE A 474 1.62 -3.08 -21.64
N LEU A 475 1.12 -2.73 -22.83
CA LEU A 475 0.12 -1.66 -22.96
C LEU A 475 -1.16 -1.98 -22.18
N LEU A 476 -1.69 -3.21 -22.28
CA LEU A 476 -2.87 -3.64 -21.55
C LEU A 476 -2.65 -3.66 -20.04
N ILE A 477 -1.49 -4.16 -19.58
CA ILE A 477 -1.10 -4.11 -18.16
C ILE A 477 -1.08 -2.66 -17.68
N ALA A 478 -0.48 -1.74 -18.44
CA ALA A 478 -0.44 -0.33 -18.09
C ALA A 478 -1.84 0.29 -18.00
N LEU A 479 -2.74 -0.03 -18.94
CA LEU A 479 -4.13 0.44 -18.93
C LEU A 479 -4.90 -0.08 -17.71
N VAL A 480 -4.79 -1.37 -17.39
CA VAL A 480 -5.43 -1.97 -16.21
C VAL A 480 -4.89 -1.35 -14.93
N THR A 481 -3.59 -1.15 -14.84
CA THR A 481 -2.93 -0.49 -13.70
C THR A 481 -3.43 0.94 -13.52
N PHE A 482 -3.52 1.69 -14.63
CA PHE A 482 -4.01 3.05 -14.63
C PHE A 482 -5.48 3.13 -14.20
N ALA A 483 -6.31 2.22 -14.71
CA ALA A 483 -7.69 2.08 -14.28
C ALA A 483 -7.78 1.78 -12.78
N ALA A 484 -7.02 0.81 -12.26
CA ALA A 484 -6.97 0.49 -10.84
C ALA A 484 -6.58 1.71 -9.98
N PHE A 485 -5.65 2.54 -10.46
CA PHE A 485 -5.25 3.76 -9.77
C PHE A 485 -6.36 4.84 -9.75
N ILE A 486 -7.10 5.03 -10.84
CA ILE A 486 -8.22 5.99 -10.91
C ILE A 486 -9.36 5.52 -10.00
N TYR A 487 -9.76 4.26 -10.14
CA TYR A 487 -10.91 3.71 -9.44
C TYR A 487 -10.65 3.38 -7.96
N ARG A 488 -9.41 3.53 -7.46
CA ARG A 488 -9.10 3.28 -6.04
C ARG A 488 -9.97 4.07 -5.07
N LYS A 489 -10.32 5.32 -5.40
CA LYS A 489 -11.14 6.19 -4.54
C LYS A 489 -12.59 5.68 -4.42
N PRO A 490 -13.33 5.43 -5.51
CA PRO A 490 -14.68 4.87 -5.41
C PRO A 490 -14.71 3.52 -4.70
N PHE A 491 -13.73 2.64 -4.92
CA PHE A 491 -13.65 1.36 -4.19
C PHE A 491 -13.48 1.55 -2.68
N GLN A 492 -12.73 2.56 -2.23
CA GLN A 492 -12.60 2.87 -0.80
C GLN A 492 -13.93 3.27 -0.15
N HIS A 493 -14.85 3.89 -0.89
CA HIS A 493 -16.15 4.28 -0.35
C HIS A 493 -17.06 3.07 -0.07
N LEU A 494 -16.98 2.01 -0.87
CA LEU A 494 -17.71 0.77 -0.65
C LEU A 494 -17.25 0.06 0.64
N PHE A 495 -15.95 0.05 0.91
CA PHE A 495 -15.42 -0.48 2.18
C PHE A 495 -15.64 0.47 3.36
N SER A 496 -15.71 1.77 3.12
CA SER A 496 -16.04 2.75 4.17
C SER A 496 -17.46 2.55 4.71
N ALA A 497 -18.42 2.11 3.89
CA ALA A 497 -19.77 1.80 4.34
C ALA A 497 -19.82 0.59 5.30
N VAL A 498 -18.92 -0.37 5.14
CA VAL A 498 -18.81 -1.56 6.00
C VAL A 498 -18.00 -1.26 7.28
N GLY A 499 -17.03 -0.33 7.23
CA GLY A 499 -16.19 0.04 8.38
C GLY A 499 -16.68 1.23 9.23
N TYR A 500 -17.45 2.17 8.68
CA TYR A 500 -17.96 3.35 9.42
C TYR A 500 -19.37 3.17 10.01
N SER A 501 -20.08 2.11 9.64
CA SER A 501 -21.41 1.81 10.20
C SER A 501 -21.36 1.41 11.68
N ALA A 502 -20.19 1.13 12.27
CA ALA A 502 -20.04 0.94 13.72
C ALA A 502 -19.59 2.23 14.45
N VAL A 503 -18.64 2.98 13.87
CA VAL A 503 -17.92 4.07 14.57
C VAL A 503 -18.71 5.39 14.65
N GLY A 504 -19.70 5.63 13.78
CA GLY A 504 -20.49 6.88 13.79
C GLY A 504 -22.01 6.69 13.83
N SER A 505 -22.49 5.44 13.72
CA SER A 505 -23.93 5.18 13.72
C SER A 505 -24.56 5.30 15.09
N ARG A 506 -23.81 5.09 16.19
CA ARG A 506 -24.35 5.27 17.54
C ARG A 506 -24.57 6.74 17.89
N GLU A 507 -23.66 7.65 17.56
CA GLU A 507 -23.88 9.09 17.79
C GLU A 507 -24.99 9.66 16.91
N LYS A 508 -25.07 9.24 15.64
CA LYS A 508 -26.19 9.63 14.78
C LYS A 508 -27.50 8.98 15.21
N SER A 509 -27.51 7.70 15.58
CA SER A 509 -28.69 6.98 16.06
C SER A 509 -29.16 7.52 17.40
N GLU A 510 -28.27 7.86 18.34
CA GLU A 510 -28.60 8.53 19.60
C GLU A 510 -29.14 9.94 19.35
N ALA A 511 -28.57 10.70 18.41
CA ALA A 511 -29.12 12.01 18.03
C ALA A 511 -30.48 11.92 17.31
N HIS A 512 -30.70 10.88 16.49
CA HIS A 512 -31.99 10.61 15.83
C HIS A 512 -33.02 10.02 16.80
N LEU A 513 -32.59 9.24 17.80
CA LEU A 513 -33.43 8.73 18.89
C LEU A 513 -33.79 9.84 19.87
N ASP A 514 -32.87 10.75 20.20
CA ASP A 514 -33.16 11.92 21.04
C ASP A 514 -34.11 12.88 20.32
N LYS A 515 -33.95 13.05 19.00
CA LYS A 515 -34.93 13.80 18.18
C LYS A 515 -36.28 13.11 18.15
N SER A 516 -36.34 11.80 17.89
CA SER A 516 -37.62 11.07 17.82
C SER A 516 -38.29 10.93 19.18
N VAL A 517 -37.54 10.84 20.28
CA VAL A 517 -38.06 10.87 21.65
C VAL A 517 -38.52 12.28 22.03
N ALA A 518 -37.80 13.34 21.64
CA ALA A 518 -38.24 14.72 21.84
C ALA A 518 -39.52 15.05 21.04
N GLU A 519 -39.62 14.52 19.83
CA GLU A 519 -40.79 14.68 18.96
C GLU A 519 -41.97 13.83 19.44
N ALA A 520 -41.73 12.59 19.90
CA ALA A 520 -42.73 11.78 20.57
C ALA A 520 -43.22 12.41 21.89
N ARG A 521 -42.33 13.06 22.66
CA ARG A 521 -42.70 13.83 23.88
C ARG A 521 -43.50 15.07 23.57
N LYS A 522 -43.20 15.79 22.49
CA LYS A 522 -44.03 16.90 22.01
C LYS A 522 -45.41 16.42 21.59
N ASN A 523 -45.49 15.29 20.89
CA ASN A 523 -46.76 14.73 20.42
C ASN A 523 -47.58 14.14 21.58
N THR A 524 -46.95 13.54 22.60
CA THR A 524 -47.67 13.08 23.81
C THR A 524 -48.09 14.23 24.73
N ALA A 525 -47.34 15.33 24.80
CA ALA A 525 -47.78 16.55 25.49
C ALA A 525 -48.96 17.22 24.77
N ALA A 526 -48.98 17.21 23.43
CA ALA A 526 -50.11 17.70 22.64
C ALA A 526 -51.37 16.82 22.79
N VAL A 527 -51.20 15.49 22.88
CA VAL A 527 -52.31 14.55 23.09
C VAL A 527 -52.84 14.58 24.53
N ALA A 528 -51.98 14.81 25.53
CA ALA A 528 -52.39 14.98 26.93
C ALA A 528 -53.26 16.25 27.16
N GLY A 529 -53.16 17.25 26.28
CA GLY A 529 -54.02 18.43 26.29
C GLY A 529 -55.42 18.20 25.67
N ALA A 530 -55.62 17.11 24.93
CA ALA A 530 -56.82 16.90 24.12
C ALA A 530 -57.83 15.89 24.69
N VAL A 531 -57.50 15.13 25.75
CA VAL A 531 -58.29 13.93 26.15
C VAL A 531 -58.74 13.90 27.62
N VAL A 532 -58.88 15.05 28.31
CA VAL A 532 -59.51 15.04 29.65
C VAL A 532 -60.65 16.05 29.76
N PRO A 533 -61.91 15.63 29.63
CA PRO A 533 -63.06 16.39 30.07
C PRO A 533 -63.27 16.21 31.58
N GLY A 534 -63.34 17.30 32.34
CA GLY A 534 -63.88 17.33 33.70
C GLY A 534 -62.86 17.54 34.85
N ALA A 535 -62.93 18.73 35.44
CA ALA A 535 -62.63 19.17 36.82
C ALA A 535 -61.37 18.72 37.61
N ALA A 536 -60.51 17.81 37.13
CA ALA A 536 -59.31 17.38 37.88
C ALA A 536 -57.98 17.94 37.32
N GLY A 537 -58.00 18.84 36.33
CA GLY A 537 -56.81 19.40 35.69
C GLY A 537 -56.14 20.58 36.41
N TYR A 538 -56.79 21.16 37.42
CA TYR A 538 -56.41 22.51 37.92
C TYR A 538 -55.16 22.53 38.83
N ARG A 539 -54.66 21.38 39.30
CA ARG A 539 -53.49 21.32 40.20
C ARG A 539 -52.18 20.87 39.56
N LEU A 540 -52.21 20.30 38.34
CA LEU A 540 -51.00 19.92 37.61
C LEU A 540 -50.51 21.01 36.63
N GLY A 541 -51.40 21.89 36.15
CA GLY A 541 -51.02 23.02 35.28
C GLY A 541 -50.23 24.13 35.98
N ARG A 542 -50.39 24.30 37.30
CA ARG A 542 -49.80 25.43 38.04
C ARG A 542 -48.29 25.26 38.33
N TRP A 543 -47.76 24.04 38.27
CA TRP A 543 -46.33 23.77 38.48
C TRP A 543 -45.53 23.71 37.17
N ALA A 544 -46.17 23.33 36.06
CA ALA A 544 -45.59 23.41 34.71
C ALA A 544 -45.55 24.87 34.18
N GLY A 545 -46.66 25.62 34.32
CA GLY A 545 -46.75 26.99 33.79
C GLY A 545 -45.81 28.02 34.43
N LYS A 546 -45.27 27.75 35.63
CA LYS A 546 -44.34 28.67 36.32
C LYS A 546 -42.89 28.58 35.85
N ARG A 547 -42.51 27.46 35.20
CA ARG A 547 -41.19 27.30 34.56
C ARG A 547 -41.20 27.72 33.09
N ASP A 548 -42.33 27.53 32.42
CA ASP A 548 -42.49 27.92 31.01
C ASP A 548 -42.67 29.44 30.84
N ALA A 549 -43.34 30.14 31.77
CA ALA A 549 -43.46 31.60 31.73
C ALA A 549 -42.12 32.36 31.85
N ALA A 550 -41.13 31.80 32.56
CA ALA A 550 -39.79 32.38 32.64
C ALA A 550 -38.96 32.12 31.37
N ALA A 551 -39.20 31.00 30.69
CA ALA A 551 -38.53 30.65 29.43
C ALA A 551 -39.15 31.40 28.23
N ASP A 552 -40.47 31.59 28.20
CA ASP A 552 -41.16 32.34 27.15
C ASP A 552 -40.92 33.85 27.24
N ALA A 553 -40.81 34.43 28.44
CA ALA A 553 -40.39 35.83 28.62
C ALA A 553 -38.95 36.09 28.10
N SER A 554 -38.06 35.09 28.20
CA SER A 554 -36.70 35.19 27.66
C SER A 554 -36.61 35.01 26.13
N LYS A 555 -37.62 34.36 25.52
CA LYS A 555 -37.71 34.15 24.06
C LYS A 555 -38.44 35.28 23.34
N GLN A 556 -39.45 35.92 23.97
CA GLN A 556 -40.16 37.07 23.40
C GLN A 556 -39.27 38.30 23.22
N ILE A 557 -38.25 38.50 24.06
CA ILE A 557 -37.28 39.61 23.90
C ILE A 557 -36.39 39.41 22.64
N ARG A 558 -36.28 38.19 22.09
CA ARG A 558 -35.33 37.87 21.00
C ARG A 558 -35.95 37.61 19.62
N LYS A 559 -37.28 37.60 19.47
CA LYS A 559 -37.94 37.43 18.16
C LYS A 559 -39.03 38.48 17.98
N TYR A 560 -38.91 39.27 16.91
CA TYR A 560 -39.81 40.29 16.35
C TYR A 560 -39.42 41.78 16.56
N ASP A 561 -38.53 42.27 15.68
CA ASP A 561 -38.72 43.57 14.99
C ASP A 561 -38.93 43.21 13.51
N GLU A 562 -40.19 43.25 13.05
CA GLU A 562 -40.66 42.77 11.74
C GLU A 562 -40.82 43.93 10.74
N SER A 563 -39.97 44.94 10.83
CA SER A 563 -40.04 46.14 9.97
C SER A 563 -38.82 46.35 9.07
N ARG A 564 -37.87 45.40 9.03
CA ARG A 564 -36.67 45.48 8.18
C ARG A 564 -36.43 44.18 7.40
N PRO A 565 -36.06 44.26 6.11
CA PRO A 565 -35.67 43.06 5.36
C PRO A 565 -34.38 42.45 5.94
N PRO A 566 -34.21 41.12 5.83
CA PRO A 566 -33.07 40.41 6.41
C PRO A 566 -31.76 40.79 5.71
N GLN A 567 -30.73 41.12 6.50
CA GLN A 567 -29.37 41.31 6.01
C GLN A 567 -28.64 39.95 5.94
N TYR A 568 -28.05 39.65 4.79
CA TYR A 568 -27.19 38.48 4.61
C TYR A 568 -25.71 38.89 4.64
N GLU A 569 -24.94 38.37 5.60
CA GLU A 569 -23.48 38.50 5.59
C GLU A 569 -22.86 37.48 4.61
N ASN A 570 -21.85 37.92 3.85
CA ASN A 570 -21.05 37.07 2.95
C ASN A 570 -19.64 36.83 3.54
N PRO A 571 -19.50 35.98 4.56
CA PRO A 571 -18.23 35.82 5.27
C PRO A 571 -17.12 35.16 4.43
N ASN A 572 -17.46 34.51 3.30
CA ASN A 572 -16.51 33.71 2.50
C ASN A 572 -16.32 34.20 1.04
N GLY A 573 -16.98 35.29 0.63
CA GLY A 573 -16.75 35.93 -0.68
C GLY A 573 -17.31 35.20 -1.90
N CYS A 574 -18.30 34.31 -1.75
CA CYS A 574 -18.78 33.44 -2.84
C CYS A 574 -19.96 33.99 -3.65
N LEU A 575 -20.34 35.26 -3.45
CA LEU A 575 -21.45 35.92 -4.16
C LEU A 575 -20.88 37.00 -5.10
N ALA A 576 -21.15 36.91 -6.41
CA ALA A 576 -20.75 37.92 -7.42
C ALA A 576 -21.93 38.80 -7.93
N PRO A 577 -21.86 40.14 -7.87
CA PRO A 577 -23.01 41.04 -8.05
C PRO A 577 -23.52 41.10 -9.49
N THR A 578 -24.85 41.04 -9.64
CA THR A 578 -25.56 41.31 -10.90
C THR A 578 -26.39 42.60 -10.79
N ALA A 579 -26.81 43.13 -11.94
CA ALA A 579 -27.57 44.38 -12.01
C ALA A 579 -28.93 44.28 -11.26
N PRO A 580 -29.36 45.35 -10.57
CA PRO A 580 -30.57 45.35 -9.74
C PRO A 580 -31.82 45.26 -10.61
N ASP A 581 -32.85 44.55 -10.14
CA ASP A 581 -34.18 44.64 -10.74
C ASP A 581 -34.90 45.93 -10.30
N ALA A 582 -36.11 46.16 -10.82
CA ALA A 582 -36.86 47.40 -10.61
C ALA A 582 -37.28 47.68 -9.15
N SER A 583 -37.02 46.75 -8.22
CA SER A 583 -37.19 46.95 -6.77
C SER A 583 -35.88 47.22 -6.02
N GLY A 584 -34.74 47.13 -6.70
CA GLY A 584 -33.41 47.47 -6.17
C GLY A 584 -32.62 46.31 -5.58
N ASP A 585 -33.18 45.10 -5.50
CA ASP A 585 -32.49 43.92 -4.97
C ASP A 585 -31.90 43.03 -6.09
N SER A 586 -30.80 42.33 -5.78
CA SER A 586 -30.16 41.34 -6.66
C SER A 586 -29.83 40.06 -5.86
N TRP A 587 -29.28 39.03 -6.52
CA TRP A 587 -28.72 37.75 -6.01
C TRP A 587 -29.58 36.47 -6.18
N THR A 588 -29.06 35.53 -6.99
CA THR A 588 -29.52 34.14 -7.13
C THR A 588 -28.59 33.14 -6.45
N GLU A 589 -29.16 32.03 -6.00
CA GLU A 589 -28.50 30.88 -5.37
C GLU A 589 -27.68 30.08 -6.43
N LEU A 590 -26.38 29.86 -6.20
CA LEU A 590 -25.54 29.02 -7.06
C LEU A 590 -25.71 27.54 -6.68
N VAL A 591 -26.22 26.74 -7.61
CA VAL A 591 -26.16 25.27 -7.59
C VAL A 591 -24.68 24.86 -7.67
N ALA A 592 -24.18 24.14 -6.67
CA ALA A 592 -22.81 23.62 -6.63
C ALA A 592 -22.64 22.40 -7.57
N PRO A 593 -21.44 22.16 -8.14
CA PRO A 593 -21.14 20.94 -8.90
C PRO A 593 -21.05 19.68 -8.02
#